data_AF-A0A2V9N1M3-F1
#
_entry.id   AF-A0A2V9N1M3-F1
#
_cell.length_a   1.000
_cell.length_b   1.000
_cell.length_c   1.000
_cell.angle_alpha   90.00
_cell.angle_beta   90.00
_cell.angle_gamma   90.00
#
_symmetry.space_group_name_H-M   'P 1'
#
loop_
_entity.id
_entity.type
_entity.pdbx_description
1 polymer ?
#
loop_
_entity_poly.entity_id
_entity_poly.type
_entity_poly.pdbx_seq_one_letter_code
_entity_poly.pdbx_strand_id
1 'polypeptide(L)'
;LYINREPGSTQLTLWGSIAADDPGANEGLAIEDPAEFAASLLRHLLEIRGVAVYGKQRTRHTELASLSTFTSTVIASRGGDEHSLTYPAGPLVLAEYQSAPLSEDIRVINKVSQNLHAEILLRLMGREKGTGGTVQAGLEVLRGFLNGAGISSDDYSFFDGSGLSRENLATPHAVVELLRYASGQSWGEQLHDSLPTAGVDGSLAERFKDLDPKAHVHAKTGSLGGVKTLSGYAVTAKGQQLAFSILTNNLSATGKRVNDAIDSIVEAAVNDGKE
;
A
#
# COMPACT_ATOMS: atom_id res chain seq x y z
N LEU A 1 1.21 7.99 29.34
CA LEU A 1 1.46 9.13 28.43
C LEU A 1 0.39 9.13 27.33
N TYR A 2 -0.13 10.30 26.98
CA TYR A 2 -1.09 10.53 25.90
C TYR A 2 -0.49 11.53 24.92
N ILE A 3 -0.71 11.31 23.62
CA ILE A 3 -0.25 12.18 22.54
C ILE A 3 -1.48 12.55 21.70
N ASN A 4 -1.63 13.83 21.37
CA ASN A 4 -2.67 14.31 20.47
C ASN A 4 -2.11 15.33 19.49
N ARG A 5 -2.68 15.31 18.29
CA ARG A 5 -2.56 16.39 17.33
C ARG A 5 -3.95 16.69 16.80
N GLU A 6 -4.41 17.93 17.01
CA GLU A 6 -5.67 18.37 16.40
C GLU A 6 -5.58 18.27 14.86
N PRO A 7 -6.66 17.87 14.17
CA PRO A 7 -6.71 17.87 12.71
C PRO A 7 -6.32 19.25 12.14
N GLY A 8 -5.43 19.27 11.15
CA GLY A 8 -4.96 20.53 10.54
C GLY A 8 -3.89 21.28 11.34
N SER A 9 -3.54 20.82 12.56
CA SER A 9 -2.54 21.47 13.39
C SER A 9 -1.13 20.97 13.10
N THR A 10 -0.11 21.77 13.34
CA THR A 10 1.29 21.31 13.44
C THR A 10 1.73 21.17 14.90
N GLN A 11 0.84 21.50 15.85
CA GLN A 11 1.10 21.43 17.28
C GLN A 11 0.79 20.03 17.83
N LEU A 12 1.76 19.46 18.54
CA LEU A 12 1.62 18.24 19.31
C LEU A 12 1.38 18.55 20.78
N THR A 13 0.38 17.92 21.38
CA THR A 13 0.10 18.01 22.80
C THR A 13 0.41 16.67 23.45
N LEU A 14 1.25 16.67 24.47
CA LEU A 14 1.60 15.49 25.26
C LEU A 14 1.20 15.69 26.72
N TRP A 15 0.54 14.71 27.33
CA TRP A 15 0.16 14.78 28.75
C TRP A 15 0.07 13.39 29.41
N GLY A 16 -0.07 13.36 30.73
CA GLY A 16 -0.18 12.13 31.53
C GLY A 16 1.06 11.84 32.37
N SER A 17 1.18 10.60 32.84
CA SER A 17 2.31 10.11 33.62
C SER A 17 3.06 9.00 32.89
N ILE A 18 4.34 8.87 33.23
CA ILE A 18 5.25 7.80 32.82
C ILE A 18 6.10 7.43 34.05
N ALA A 19 6.37 6.13 34.28
CA ALA A 19 7.22 5.71 35.38
C ALA A 19 8.68 6.11 35.11
N ALA A 20 9.48 6.30 36.15
CA ALA A 20 10.88 6.72 36.00
C ALA A 20 11.76 5.65 35.31
N ASP A 21 11.35 4.39 35.38
CA ASP A 21 12.00 3.22 34.79
C ASP A 21 11.29 2.71 33.51
N ASP A 22 10.31 3.46 33.01
CA ASP A 22 9.60 3.13 31.78
C ASP A 22 10.56 3.25 30.58
N PRO A 23 10.62 2.24 29.68
CA PRO A 23 11.48 2.28 28.50
C PRO A 23 11.04 3.31 27.46
N GLY A 24 9.88 3.95 27.64
CA GLY A 24 9.29 4.88 26.69
C GLY A 24 8.46 4.18 25.61
N ALA A 25 7.81 4.98 24.78
CA ALA A 25 7.00 4.52 23.66
C ALA A 25 7.34 5.32 22.39
N ASN A 26 7.23 4.66 21.24
CA ASN A 26 7.31 5.28 19.93
C ASN A 26 5.93 5.31 19.31
N GLU A 27 5.51 6.47 18.82
CA GLU A 27 4.24 6.64 18.14
C GLU A 27 4.45 7.39 16.82
N GLY A 28 3.98 6.80 15.72
CA GLY A 28 4.01 7.43 14.41
C GLY A 28 2.86 8.43 14.30
N LEU A 29 3.20 9.69 14.04
CA LEU A 29 2.21 10.75 13.84
C LEU A 29 2.24 11.13 12.37
N ALA A 30 1.05 11.23 11.76
CA ALA A 30 0.93 11.74 10.40
C ALA A 30 1.56 13.15 10.34
N ILE A 31 1.95 13.65 9.18
CA ILE A 31 2.42 15.05 9.06
C ILE A 31 1.33 15.83 8.33
N GLU A 32 1.00 17.02 8.85
CA GLU A 32 0.13 17.95 8.15
C GLU A 32 0.87 18.53 6.95
N ASP A 33 0.25 18.49 5.76
CA ASP A 33 0.86 18.82 4.46
C ASP A 33 2.27 18.20 4.25
N PRO A 34 2.33 16.90 3.87
CA PRO A 34 3.60 16.22 3.65
C PRO A 34 4.51 16.88 2.59
N ALA A 35 3.93 17.62 1.63
CA ALA A 35 4.70 18.31 0.59
C ALA A 35 5.43 19.54 1.15
N GLU A 36 4.74 20.31 1.99
CA GLU A 36 5.34 21.46 2.68
C GLU A 36 6.44 21.02 3.66
N PHE A 37 6.21 19.92 4.37
CA PHE A 37 7.23 19.31 5.22
C PHE A 37 8.46 18.87 4.42
N ALA A 38 8.26 18.16 3.30
CA ALA A 38 9.36 17.74 2.44
C ALA A 38 10.15 18.93 1.87
N ALA A 39 9.46 20.00 1.46
CA ALA A 39 10.10 21.24 1.00
C ALA A 39 10.95 21.90 2.10
N SER A 40 10.43 21.92 3.32
CA SER A 40 11.13 22.46 4.49
C SER A 40 12.37 21.63 4.85
N LEU A 41 12.26 20.29 4.81
CA LEU A 41 13.38 19.39 5.04
C LEU A 41 14.46 19.54 3.97
N LEU A 42 14.09 19.61 2.70
CA LEU A 42 15.03 19.80 1.60
C LEU A 42 15.79 21.12 1.75
N ARG A 43 15.09 22.21 2.06
CA ARG A 43 15.71 23.52 2.34
C ARG A 43 16.74 23.40 3.45
N HIS A 44 16.38 22.79 4.58
CA HIS A 44 17.29 22.61 5.71
C HIS A 44 18.54 21.82 5.32
N LEU A 45 18.39 20.74 4.56
CA LEU A 45 19.51 19.93 4.08
C LEU A 45 20.42 20.70 3.11
N LEU A 46 19.87 21.56 2.26
CA LEU A 46 20.64 22.44 1.37
C LEU A 46 21.45 23.47 2.17
N GLU A 47 20.85 24.11 3.16
CA GLU A 47 21.49 25.11 4.01
C GLU A 47 22.67 24.51 4.80
N ILE A 48 22.51 23.30 5.36
CA ILE A 48 23.60 22.56 6.02
C ILE A 48 24.77 22.29 5.06
N ARG A 49 24.50 22.15 3.76
CA ARG A 49 25.51 21.93 2.72
C ARG A 49 26.07 23.23 2.13
N GLY A 50 25.75 24.38 2.73
CA GLY A 50 26.26 25.69 2.32
C GLY A 50 25.53 26.30 1.12
N VAL A 51 24.39 25.74 0.71
CA VAL A 51 23.56 26.31 -0.34
C VAL A 51 22.57 27.30 0.28
N ALA A 52 22.78 28.59 0.03
CA ALA A 52 21.88 29.63 0.53
C ALA A 52 20.57 29.64 -0.28
N VAL A 53 19.43 29.45 0.40
CA VAL A 53 18.09 29.52 -0.19
C VAL A 53 17.41 30.82 0.24
N TYR A 54 17.27 31.76 -0.70
CA TYR A 54 16.57 33.01 -0.47
C TYR A 54 15.06 32.85 -0.65
N GLY A 55 14.26 33.54 0.17
CA GLY A 55 12.80 33.53 0.10
C GLY A 55 12.12 32.51 1.02
N LYS A 56 10.83 32.27 0.77
CA LYS A 56 9.98 31.33 1.52
C LYS A 56 9.63 30.14 0.64
N GLN A 57 9.73 28.93 1.20
CA GLN A 57 9.16 27.74 0.60
C GLN A 57 7.63 27.88 0.49
N ARG A 58 7.06 27.25 -0.54
CA ARG A 58 5.62 27.17 -0.77
C ARG A 58 5.31 25.88 -1.50
N THR A 59 4.26 25.22 -1.08
CA THR A 59 3.68 24.10 -1.82
C THR A 59 2.82 24.61 -2.97
N ARG A 60 2.99 24.01 -4.16
CA ARG A 60 2.12 24.23 -5.33
C ARG A 60 1.52 22.90 -5.75
N HIS A 61 0.25 22.70 -5.40
CA HIS A 61 -0.51 21.56 -5.89
C HIS A 61 -0.82 21.81 -7.37
N THR A 62 -0.09 21.14 -8.23
CA THR A 62 -0.27 21.27 -9.68
C THR A 62 -1.26 20.20 -10.12
N GLU A 63 -2.25 20.58 -10.95
CA GLU A 63 -3.09 19.62 -11.68
C GLU A 63 -2.18 18.69 -12.51
N LEU A 64 -2.12 17.41 -12.15
CA LEU A 64 -1.13 16.46 -12.69
C LEU A 64 -1.18 16.30 -14.22
N ALA A 65 -2.30 16.64 -14.86
CA ALA A 65 -2.43 16.64 -16.32
C ALA A 65 -1.40 17.54 -17.03
N SER A 66 -0.87 18.55 -16.34
CA SER A 66 0.11 19.49 -16.89
C SER A 66 1.57 19.00 -16.85
N LEU A 67 1.88 17.94 -16.09
CA LEU A 67 3.25 17.42 -15.94
C LEU A 67 3.70 16.55 -17.12
N SER A 68 2.78 15.82 -17.78
CA SER A 68 3.07 15.02 -18.98
C SER A 68 3.62 15.86 -20.14
N THR A 69 3.35 17.17 -20.13
CA THR A 69 3.85 18.13 -21.11
C THR A 69 5.34 18.46 -20.91
N PHE A 70 5.86 18.39 -19.67
CA PHE A 70 7.25 18.75 -19.36
C PHE A 70 8.26 17.66 -19.71
N THR A 71 7.93 16.38 -19.50
CA THR A 71 8.85 15.27 -19.82
C THR A 71 8.97 15.04 -21.33
N SER A 72 7.92 15.34 -22.09
CA SER A 72 7.87 15.10 -23.54
C SER A 72 8.70 16.11 -24.36
N THR A 73 9.05 17.27 -23.80
CA THR A 73 9.78 18.33 -24.54
C THR A 73 11.30 18.17 -24.51
N VAL A 74 11.86 17.23 -23.74
CA VAL A 74 13.32 17.10 -23.57
C VAL A 74 13.97 16.18 -24.62
N ILE A 75 13.21 15.31 -25.31
CA ILE A 75 13.78 14.29 -26.22
C ILE A 75 13.89 14.78 -27.68
N ALA A 76 13.31 15.92 -28.05
CA ALA A 76 13.27 16.41 -29.43
C ALA A 76 14.08 17.70 -29.63
N SER A 77 15.41 17.66 -29.47
CA SER A 77 16.28 18.62 -30.18
C SER A 77 17.72 18.10 -30.30
N ARG A 78 18.01 17.43 -31.42
CA ARG A 78 19.38 17.28 -31.93
C ARG A 78 19.39 17.60 -33.42
N GLY A 79 19.85 18.81 -33.76
CA GLY A 79 20.20 19.18 -35.13
C GLY A 79 20.26 20.70 -35.35
N GLY A 80 21.48 21.22 -35.55
CA GLY A 80 21.73 22.50 -36.24
C GLY A 80 22.39 23.59 -35.38
N ASP A 81 23.61 23.97 -35.76
CA ASP A 81 24.40 25.06 -35.22
C ASP A 81 23.75 26.45 -35.44
N GLU A 82 23.65 27.23 -34.37
CA GLU A 82 23.95 28.67 -34.30
C GLU A 82 23.82 29.13 -32.84
N HIS A 83 24.76 29.93 -32.35
CA HIS A 83 24.81 30.42 -30.97
C HIS A 83 23.64 31.36 -30.63
N SER A 84 22.49 30.76 -30.32
CA SER A 84 21.43 31.39 -29.55
C SER A 84 21.28 30.56 -28.28
N LEU A 85 21.43 31.18 -27.11
CA LEU A 85 21.14 30.53 -25.83
C LEU A 85 19.62 30.32 -25.76
N THR A 86 19.13 29.28 -26.43
CA THR A 86 17.78 28.75 -26.24
C THR A 86 17.75 28.14 -24.84
N TYR A 87 17.35 28.94 -23.87
CA TYR A 87 16.92 28.41 -22.58
C TYR A 87 15.77 27.44 -22.86
N PRO A 88 15.83 26.18 -22.39
CA PRO A 88 14.71 25.28 -22.54
C PRO A 88 13.47 25.95 -21.96
N ALA A 89 12.33 25.85 -22.66
CA ALA A 89 11.06 26.47 -22.26
C ALA A 89 10.45 25.87 -20.97
N GLY A 90 11.22 25.08 -20.22
CA GLY A 90 10.84 24.39 -19.01
C GLY A 90 11.95 24.44 -17.96
N PRO A 91 11.63 24.06 -16.71
CA PRO A 91 12.60 24.06 -15.62
C PRO A 91 13.78 23.13 -15.94
N LEU A 92 15.00 23.59 -15.67
CA LEU A 92 16.20 22.77 -15.73
C LEU A 92 16.19 21.76 -14.57
N VAL A 93 16.27 20.47 -14.88
CA VAL A 93 16.38 19.41 -13.86
C VAL A 93 17.80 19.41 -13.28
N LEU A 94 17.93 19.75 -12.00
CA LEU A 94 19.22 19.81 -11.29
C LEU A 94 19.57 18.50 -10.57
N ALA A 95 18.56 17.71 -10.19
CA ALA A 95 18.71 16.43 -9.52
C ALA A 95 17.47 15.57 -9.75
N GLU A 96 17.67 14.25 -9.78
CA GLU A 96 16.62 13.24 -9.87
C GLU A 96 16.91 12.13 -8.83
N TYR A 97 15.85 11.56 -8.28
CA TYR A 97 15.93 10.37 -7.45
C TYR A 97 14.95 9.32 -7.99
N GLN A 98 15.48 8.13 -8.25
CA GLN A 98 14.68 6.98 -8.67
C GLN A 98 14.39 6.10 -7.45
N SER A 99 13.12 5.77 -7.26
CA SER A 99 12.67 4.92 -6.16
C SER A 99 13.10 3.46 -6.34
N ALA A 100 12.87 2.66 -5.31
CA ALA A 100 12.84 1.22 -5.44
C ALA A 100 11.79 0.79 -6.51
N PRO A 101 11.97 -0.39 -7.13
CA PRO A 101 11.02 -0.90 -8.12
C PRO A 101 9.67 -1.24 -7.48
N LEU A 102 8.61 -1.28 -8.30
CA LEU A 102 7.24 -1.52 -7.86
C LEU A 102 7.07 -2.82 -7.04
N SER A 103 7.85 -3.87 -7.35
CA SER A 103 7.80 -5.13 -6.61
C SER A 103 8.18 -4.99 -5.13
N GLU A 104 9.15 -4.11 -4.82
CA GLU A 104 9.52 -3.78 -3.44
C GLU A 104 8.37 -3.05 -2.73
N ASP A 105 7.73 -2.11 -3.44
CA ASP A 105 6.62 -1.33 -2.91
C ASP A 105 5.40 -2.21 -2.61
N ILE A 106 5.07 -3.13 -3.52
CA ILE A 106 4.01 -4.14 -3.32
C ILE A 106 4.33 -5.03 -2.12
N ARG A 107 5.60 -5.43 -1.92
CA ARG A 107 5.99 -6.17 -0.71
C ARG A 107 5.78 -5.34 0.55
N VAL A 108 6.11 -4.06 0.55
CA VAL A 108 5.82 -3.17 1.69
C VAL A 108 4.30 -3.10 1.94
N ILE A 109 3.50 -2.88 0.90
CA ILE A 109 2.03 -2.88 0.99
C ILE A 109 1.53 -4.18 1.63
N ASN A 110 1.99 -5.33 1.15
CA ASN A 110 1.44 -6.61 1.57
C ASN A 110 1.97 -7.11 2.93
N LYS A 111 3.28 -7.03 3.18
CA LYS A 111 3.91 -7.54 4.41
C LYS A 111 3.52 -6.72 5.63
N VAL A 112 3.55 -5.38 5.54
CA VAL A 112 3.26 -4.48 6.66
C VAL A 112 1.89 -3.78 6.56
N SER A 113 1.10 -4.10 5.53
CA SER A 113 -0.25 -3.52 5.33
C SER A 113 -0.22 -1.98 5.20
N GLN A 114 0.72 -1.45 4.42
CA GLN A 114 0.93 0.00 4.31
C GLN A 114 -0.18 0.67 3.48
N ASN A 115 -1.05 1.42 4.16
CA ASN A 115 -2.22 2.07 3.55
C ASN A 115 -1.87 3.22 2.58
N LEU A 116 -0.97 4.14 2.97
CA LEU A 116 -0.54 5.26 2.13
C LEU A 116 0.06 4.78 0.81
N HIS A 117 0.85 3.70 0.81
CA HIS A 117 1.43 3.14 -0.40
C HIS A 117 0.35 2.58 -1.32
N ALA A 118 -0.63 1.85 -0.78
CA ALA A 118 -1.78 1.37 -1.55
C ALA A 118 -2.61 2.52 -2.16
N GLU A 119 -2.80 3.61 -1.40
CA GLU A 119 -3.48 4.82 -1.86
C GLU A 119 -2.72 5.55 -2.99
N ILE A 120 -1.39 5.64 -2.87
CA ILE A 120 -0.53 6.24 -3.90
C ILE A 120 -0.52 5.36 -5.15
N LEU A 121 -0.42 4.03 -4.99
CA LEU A 121 -0.45 3.09 -6.11
C LEU A 121 -1.76 3.20 -6.90
N LEU A 122 -2.90 3.29 -6.22
CA LEU A 122 -4.20 3.50 -6.87
C LEU A 122 -4.21 4.78 -7.71
N ARG A 123 -3.75 5.90 -7.15
CA ARG A 123 -3.67 7.19 -7.86
C ARG A 123 -2.66 7.12 -9.01
N LEU A 124 -1.55 6.41 -8.84
CA LEU A 124 -0.55 6.20 -9.89
C LEU A 124 -1.13 5.41 -11.05
N MET A 125 -1.92 4.37 -10.80
CA MET A 125 -2.65 3.66 -11.86
C MET A 125 -3.60 4.60 -12.61
N GLY A 126 -4.34 5.44 -11.89
CA GLY A 126 -5.19 6.47 -12.50
C GLY A 126 -4.41 7.44 -13.40
N ARG A 127 -3.20 7.84 -12.97
CA ARG A 127 -2.30 8.69 -13.75
C ARG A 127 -1.77 8.00 -15.00
N GLU A 128 -1.31 6.77 -14.87
CA GLU A 128 -0.58 6.06 -15.94
C GLU A 128 -1.51 5.40 -16.97
N LYS A 129 -2.73 5.02 -16.56
CA LYS A 129 -3.68 4.25 -17.37
C LYS A 129 -5.08 4.84 -17.44
N GLY A 130 -5.39 5.80 -16.57
CA GLY A 130 -6.70 6.45 -16.51
C GLY A 130 -6.65 7.89 -17.00
N THR A 131 -7.48 8.73 -16.39
CA THR A 131 -7.68 10.14 -16.77
C THR A 131 -6.93 11.13 -15.86
N GLY A 132 -6.24 10.65 -14.82
CA GLY A 132 -5.48 11.52 -13.91
C GLY A 132 -5.07 10.84 -12.60
N GLY A 133 -4.20 11.49 -11.83
CA GLY A 133 -3.69 11.00 -10.55
C GLY A 133 -4.69 11.07 -9.38
N THR A 134 -5.92 10.62 -9.58
CA THR A 134 -7.01 10.71 -8.61
C THR A 134 -7.49 9.32 -8.18
N VAL A 135 -8.20 9.27 -7.05
CA VAL A 135 -8.84 8.02 -6.58
C VAL A 135 -9.86 7.54 -7.62
N GLN A 136 -10.70 8.43 -8.16
CA GLN A 136 -11.73 8.03 -9.12
C GLN A 136 -11.13 7.43 -10.38
N ALA A 137 -10.10 8.06 -10.96
CA ALA A 137 -9.42 7.53 -12.14
C ALA A 137 -8.72 6.19 -11.85
N GLY A 138 -8.11 6.04 -10.66
CA GLY A 138 -7.54 4.77 -10.22
C GLY A 138 -8.57 3.65 -10.09
N LEU A 139 -9.73 3.94 -9.49
CA LEU A 139 -10.83 2.98 -9.33
C LEU A 139 -11.44 2.57 -10.67
N GLU A 140 -11.50 3.48 -11.65
CA GLU A 140 -11.93 3.16 -13.02
C GLU A 140 -10.98 2.16 -13.69
N VAL A 141 -9.66 2.40 -13.59
CA VAL A 141 -8.64 1.46 -14.08
C VAL A 141 -8.77 0.10 -13.38
N LEU A 142 -8.96 0.10 -12.06
CA LEU A 142 -9.14 -1.12 -11.27
C LEU A 142 -10.38 -1.91 -11.71
N ARG A 143 -11.52 -1.24 -11.93
CA ARG A 143 -12.74 -1.89 -12.44
C ARG A 143 -12.52 -2.55 -13.80
N GLY A 144 -11.84 -1.85 -14.71
CA GLY A 144 -11.49 -2.40 -16.02
C GLY A 144 -10.62 -3.65 -15.91
N PHE A 145 -9.63 -3.63 -15.02
CA PHE A 145 -8.79 -4.78 -14.72
C PHE A 145 -9.60 -5.97 -14.15
N LEU A 146 -10.45 -5.74 -13.15
CA LEU A 146 -11.23 -6.81 -12.50
C LEU A 146 -12.23 -7.45 -13.49
N ASN A 147 -12.86 -6.65 -14.35
CA ASN A 147 -13.70 -7.17 -15.43
C ASN A 147 -12.88 -8.05 -16.40
N GLY A 148 -11.69 -7.59 -16.80
CA GLY A 148 -10.76 -8.39 -17.61
C GLY A 148 -10.28 -9.68 -16.93
N ALA A 149 -10.27 -9.72 -15.59
CA ALA A 149 -10.00 -10.90 -14.80
C ALA A 149 -11.23 -11.83 -14.62
N GLY A 150 -12.39 -11.45 -15.16
CA GLY A 150 -13.63 -12.22 -15.08
C GLY A 150 -14.47 -11.99 -13.82
N ILE A 151 -14.11 -11.00 -12.99
CA ILE A 151 -14.79 -10.73 -11.72
C ILE A 151 -15.99 -9.80 -11.97
N SER A 152 -17.17 -10.24 -11.54
CA SER A 152 -18.41 -9.47 -11.70
C SER A 152 -18.36 -8.14 -10.92
N SER A 153 -18.92 -7.07 -11.51
CA SER A 153 -19.09 -5.80 -10.83
C SER A 153 -20.05 -5.87 -9.64
N ASP A 154 -20.89 -6.90 -9.57
CA ASP A 154 -21.81 -7.10 -8.44
C ASP A 154 -21.12 -7.70 -7.21
N ASP A 155 -19.90 -8.23 -7.38
CA ASP A 155 -19.14 -8.87 -6.31
C ASP A 155 -18.20 -7.92 -5.55
N TYR A 156 -18.08 -6.66 -5.97
CA TYR A 156 -17.21 -5.69 -5.32
C TYR A 156 -17.72 -4.24 -5.41
N SER A 157 -17.30 -3.42 -4.45
CA SER A 157 -17.45 -1.98 -4.48
C SER A 157 -16.25 -1.38 -3.76
N PHE A 158 -15.45 -0.56 -4.45
CA PHE A 158 -14.24 0.03 -3.90
C PHE A 158 -14.32 1.56 -3.90
N PHE A 159 -13.88 2.15 -2.79
CA PHE A 159 -13.85 3.58 -2.51
C PHE A 159 -12.42 4.09 -2.30
N ASP A 160 -11.48 3.19 -2.01
CA ASP A 160 -10.08 3.52 -1.81
C ASP A 160 -9.18 2.33 -2.22
N GLY A 161 -7.86 2.48 -2.09
CA GLY A 161 -6.89 1.44 -2.46
C GLY A 161 -6.43 0.59 -1.27
N SER A 162 -6.56 1.12 -0.06
CA SER A 162 -6.02 0.52 1.17
C SER A 162 -6.99 -0.41 1.89
N GLY A 163 -8.29 -0.29 1.65
CA GLY A 163 -9.31 -1.01 2.41
C GLY A 163 -9.72 -0.32 3.71
N LEU A 164 -9.30 0.93 3.96
CA LEU A 164 -9.67 1.68 5.17
C LEU A 164 -11.12 2.17 5.15
N SER A 165 -11.65 2.47 3.96
CA SER A 165 -13.04 2.86 3.79
C SER A 165 -13.95 1.71 4.19
N ARG A 166 -14.91 2.02 5.07
CA ARG A 166 -15.96 1.08 5.49
C ARG A 166 -16.97 0.80 4.40
N GLU A 167 -16.94 1.58 3.32
CA GLU A 167 -17.80 1.41 2.15
C GLU A 167 -17.23 0.40 1.15
N ASN A 168 -15.98 -0.06 1.36
CA ASN A 168 -15.41 -1.12 0.56
C ASN A 168 -16.14 -2.45 0.81
N LEU A 169 -16.56 -3.10 -0.26
CA LEU A 169 -17.22 -4.41 -0.26
C LEU A 169 -16.53 -5.34 -1.25
N ALA A 170 -16.37 -6.60 -0.87
CA ALA A 170 -15.94 -7.67 -1.75
C ALA A 170 -16.53 -8.99 -1.26
N THR A 171 -16.92 -9.87 -2.17
CA THR A 171 -17.32 -11.24 -1.79
C THR A 171 -16.08 -12.13 -1.63
N PRO A 172 -16.11 -13.16 -0.75
CA PRO A 172 -15.05 -14.14 -0.68
C PRO A 172 -14.78 -14.82 -2.03
N HIS A 173 -15.84 -14.98 -2.84
CA HIS A 173 -15.77 -15.54 -4.18
C HIS A 173 -14.90 -14.68 -5.11
N ALA A 174 -15.16 -13.38 -5.23
CA ALA A 174 -14.35 -12.48 -6.05
C ALA A 174 -12.87 -12.45 -5.62
N VAL A 175 -12.59 -12.52 -4.31
CA VAL A 175 -11.20 -12.57 -3.83
C VAL A 175 -10.52 -13.88 -4.27
N VAL A 176 -11.21 -15.03 -4.17
CA VAL A 176 -10.66 -16.32 -4.64
C VAL A 176 -10.50 -16.33 -6.16
N GLU A 177 -11.44 -15.77 -6.92
CA GLU A 177 -11.31 -15.62 -8.37
C GLU A 177 -10.10 -14.76 -8.75
N LEU A 178 -9.88 -13.64 -8.06
CA LEU A 178 -8.72 -12.79 -8.26
C LEU A 178 -7.41 -13.55 -7.99
N LEU A 179 -7.33 -14.30 -6.90
CA LEU A 179 -6.16 -15.12 -6.57
C LEU A 179 -5.92 -16.21 -7.63
N ARG A 180 -6.97 -16.88 -8.09
CA ARG A 180 -6.86 -17.89 -9.16
C ARG A 180 -6.48 -17.29 -10.51
N TYR A 181 -6.98 -16.10 -10.83
CA TYR A 181 -6.58 -15.36 -12.03
C TYR A 181 -5.09 -15.01 -11.95
N ALA A 182 -4.66 -14.45 -10.82
CA ALA A 182 -3.30 -14.02 -10.57
C ALA A 182 -2.28 -15.16 -10.66
N SER A 183 -2.62 -16.36 -10.16
CA SER A 183 -1.72 -17.52 -10.21
C SER A 183 -1.40 -18.00 -11.64
N GLY A 184 -2.26 -17.66 -12.61
CA GLY A 184 -2.03 -17.93 -14.04
C GLY A 184 -1.22 -16.86 -14.78
N GLN A 185 -0.85 -15.76 -14.12
CA GLN A 185 -0.17 -14.63 -14.77
C GLN A 185 1.35 -14.70 -14.61
N SER A 186 2.08 -14.08 -15.55
CA SER A 186 3.54 -13.99 -15.51
C SER A 186 4.08 -13.25 -14.27
N TRP A 187 3.26 -12.43 -13.63
CA TRP A 187 3.57 -11.69 -12.41
C TRP A 187 3.03 -12.36 -11.14
N GLY A 188 2.33 -13.50 -11.26
CA GLY A 188 1.65 -14.17 -10.15
C GLY A 188 2.58 -14.61 -9.03
N GLU A 189 3.77 -15.11 -9.37
CA GLU A 189 4.79 -15.52 -8.39
C GLU A 189 5.29 -14.33 -7.55
N GLN A 190 5.52 -13.18 -8.18
CA GLN A 190 5.95 -11.97 -7.45
C GLN A 190 4.84 -11.47 -6.50
N LEU A 191 3.58 -11.55 -6.91
CA LEU A 191 2.46 -11.22 -6.03
C LEU A 191 2.40 -12.21 -4.85
N HIS A 192 2.49 -13.51 -5.13
CA HIS A 192 2.50 -14.55 -4.10
C HIS A 192 3.59 -14.31 -3.05
N ASP A 193 4.83 -14.05 -3.48
CA ASP A 193 5.98 -13.86 -2.59
C ASP A 193 5.92 -12.55 -1.78
N SER A 194 5.12 -11.59 -2.24
CA SER A 194 4.88 -10.35 -1.51
C SER A 194 3.96 -10.53 -0.31
N LEU A 195 3.13 -11.58 -0.28
CA LEU A 195 2.17 -11.84 0.80
C LEU A 195 2.88 -12.29 2.08
N PRO A 196 2.40 -11.92 3.29
CA PRO A 196 2.91 -12.43 4.56
C PRO A 196 2.98 -13.96 4.59
N THR A 197 4.08 -14.49 5.12
CA THR A 197 4.32 -15.93 5.30
C THR A 197 4.00 -16.32 6.73
N ALA A 198 3.13 -17.32 6.88
CA ALA A 198 2.77 -17.93 8.15
C ALA A 198 4.00 -18.29 8.99
N GLY A 199 4.03 -17.83 10.23
CA GLY A 199 5.10 -18.12 11.21
C GLY A 199 6.45 -17.46 10.93
N VAL A 200 6.57 -16.66 9.86
CA VAL A 200 7.86 -16.14 9.39
C VAL A 200 7.88 -14.61 9.38
N ASP A 201 6.94 -13.95 8.71
CA ASP A 201 7.02 -12.51 8.51
C ASP A 201 5.68 -11.77 8.41
N GLY A 202 5.81 -10.44 8.33
CA GLY A 202 4.68 -9.53 8.18
C GLY A 202 3.65 -9.70 9.29
N SER A 203 2.38 -9.53 8.94
CA SER A 203 1.26 -9.68 9.86
C SER A 203 0.93 -11.14 10.25
N LEU A 204 1.66 -12.12 9.71
CA LEU A 204 1.52 -13.54 10.05
C LEU A 204 2.72 -14.11 10.83
N ALA A 205 3.73 -13.30 11.16
CA ALA A 205 4.93 -13.76 11.87
C ALA A 205 4.62 -14.52 13.18
N GLU A 206 3.58 -14.09 13.90
CA GLU A 206 3.16 -14.68 15.17
C GLU A 206 1.97 -15.66 15.06
N ARG A 207 1.53 -15.99 13.84
CA ARG A 207 0.42 -16.91 13.58
C ARG A 207 0.93 -18.17 12.87
N PHE A 208 0.27 -19.29 13.08
CA PHE A 208 0.55 -20.54 12.35
C PHE A 208 1.98 -21.10 12.52
N LYS A 209 2.61 -20.89 13.68
CA LYS A 209 3.99 -21.37 13.97
C LYS A 209 4.11 -22.89 14.04
N ASP A 210 3.01 -23.57 14.34
CA ASP A 210 2.96 -25.02 14.57
C ASP A 210 2.28 -25.78 13.41
N LEU A 211 2.24 -25.18 12.21
CA LEU A 211 1.78 -25.88 11.01
C LEU A 211 2.65 -27.11 10.72
N ASP A 212 2.07 -28.08 10.00
CA ASP A 212 2.85 -29.17 9.44
C ASP A 212 4.00 -28.61 8.59
N PRO A 213 5.24 -29.13 8.71
CA PRO A 213 6.37 -28.62 7.92
C PRO A 213 6.18 -28.67 6.40
N LYS A 214 5.26 -29.51 5.90
CA LYS A 214 4.89 -29.58 4.48
C LYS A 214 3.77 -28.62 4.09
N ALA A 215 3.10 -28.01 5.08
CA ALA A 215 2.06 -27.03 4.85
C ALA A 215 2.64 -25.62 4.84
N HIS A 216 2.17 -24.80 3.91
CA HIS A 216 2.61 -23.41 3.76
C HIS A 216 1.41 -22.51 3.56
N VAL A 217 1.43 -21.31 4.15
CA VAL A 217 0.37 -20.32 3.99
C VAL A 217 0.98 -18.96 3.69
N HIS A 218 0.52 -18.35 2.60
CA HIS A 218 0.85 -16.99 2.18
C HIS A 218 -0.44 -16.19 2.05
N ALA A 219 -0.69 -15.25 2.97
CA ALA A 219 -1.99 -14.60 3.02
C ALA A 219 -1.94 -13.16 3.52
N LYS A 220 -2.82 -12.33 2.97
CA LYS A 220 -3.03 -10.96 3.41
C LYS A 220 -4.06 -10.92 4.53
N THR A 221 -3.71 -10.21 5.60
CA THR A 221 -4.62 -9.92 6.72
C THR A 221 -5.39 -8.63 6.49
N GLY A 222 -6.62 -8.54 7.00
CA GLY A 222 -7.38 -7.30 7.15
C GLY A 222 -7.91 -7.12 8.57
N SER A 223 -7.92 -5.89 9.06
CA SER A 223 -8.36 -5.56 10.43
C SER A 223 -8.88 -4.14 10.52
N LEU A 224 -10.17 -4.00 10.82
CA LEU A 224 -10.81 -2.74 11.20
C LEU A 224 -11.67 -2.95 12.45
N GLY A 225 -12.20 -1.87 13.02
CA GLY A 225 -13.19 -1.98 14.09
C GLY A 225 -14.42 -2.78 13.62
N GLY A 226 -14.60 -3.98 14.17
CA GLY A 226 -15.68 -4.91 13.83
C GLY A 226 -15.45 -5.78 12.60
N VAL A 227 -14.22 -5.87 12.06
CA VAL A 227 -13.90 -6.64 10.85
C VAL A 227 -12.57 -7.38 11.02
N LYS A 228 -12.53 -8.66 10.65
CA LYS A 228 -11.31 -9.47 10.51
C LYS A 228 -11.36 -10.29 9.23
N THR A 229 -10.27 -10.27 8.47
CA THR A 229 -10.19 -11.03 7.22
C THR A 229 -8.83 -11.69 7.03
N LEU A 230 -8.82 -12.80 6.31
CA LEU A 230 -7.61 -13.49 5.86
C LEU A 230 -7.87 -14.15 4.51
N SER A 231 -7.07 -13.80 3.51
CA SER A 231 -7.20 -14.34 2.17
C SER A 231 -5.84 -14.56 1.54
N GLY A 232 -5.67 -15.65 0.79
CA GLY A 232 -4.38 -15.97 0.19
C GLY A 232 -4.31 -17.38 -0.36
N TYR A 233 -3.08 -17.88 -0.42
CA TYR A 233 -2.75 -19.22 -0.91
C TYR A 233 -2.32 -20.11 0.25
N ALA A 234 -2.59 -21.40 0.11
CA ALA A 234 -2.05 -22.41 0.99
C ALA A 234 -1.60 -23.65 0.21
N VAL A 235 -0.58 -24.32 0.72
CA VAL A 235 -0.19 -25.67 0.33
C VAL A 235 -0.53 -26.58 1.49
N THR A 236 -1.32 -27.62 1.26
CA THR A 236 -1.68 -28.60 2.31
C THR A 236 -0.51 -29.53 2.61
N ALA A 237 -0.58 -30.26 3.72
CA ALA A 237 0.44 -31.27 4.06
C ALA A 237 0.59 -32.39 2.99
N LYS A 238 -0.42 -32.55 2.11
CA LYS A 238 -0.42 -33.47 0.96
C LYS A 238 0.10 -32.83 -0.34
N GLY A 239 0.48 -31.56 -0.31
CA GLY A 239 0.97 -30.82 -1.48
C GLY A 239 -0.12 -30.23 -2.37
N GLN A 240 -1.38 -30.25 -1.94
CA GLN A 240 -2.46 -29.61 -2.71
C GLN A 240 -2.39 -28.09 -2.56
N GLN A 241 -2.49 -27.38 -3.68
CA GLN A 241 -2.57 -25.92 -3.68
C GLN A 241 -4.01 -25.46 -3.51
N LEU A 242 -4.23 -24.49 -2.63
CA LEU A 242 -5.51 -23.89 -2.30
C LEU A 242 -5.41 -22.37 -2.46
N ALA A 243 -6.50 -21.76 -2.94
CA ALA A 243 -6.77 -20.34 -2.78
C ALA A 243 -7.98 -20.20 -1.85
N PHE A 244 -7.92 -19.29 -0.88
CA PHE A 244 -8.96 -19.14 0.13
C PHE A 244 -9.23 -17.67 0.45
N SER A 245 -10.43 -17.41 0.97
CA SER A 245 -10.82 -16.10 1.48
C SER A 245 -11.81 -16.26 2.62
N ILE A 246 -11.47 -15.71 3.79
CA ILE A 246 -12.32 -15.71 4.98
C ILE A 246 -12.55 -14.26 5.37
N LEU A 247 -13.80 -13.79 5.21
CA LEU A 247 -14.20 -12.43 5.51
C LEU A 247 -15.22 -12.43 6.64
N THR A 248 -14.91 -11.75 7.75
CA THR A 248 -15.81 -11.64 8.91
C THR A 248 -16.09 -10.18 9.23
N ASN A 249 -17.37 -9.84 9.34
CA ASN A 249 -17.87 -8.49 9.58
C ASN A 249 -18.79 -8.47 10.80
N ASN A 250 -19.08 -7.28 11.31
CA ASN A 250 -20.03 -7.04 12.41
C ASN A 250 -19.74 -7.92 13.63
N LEU A 251 -18.46 -8.01 14.00
CA LEU A 251 -18.01 -8.90 15.07
C LEU A 251 -18.70 -8.58 16.40
N SER A 252 -19.34 -9.60 16.98
CA SER A 252 -19.87 -9.58 18.35
C SER A 252 -18.87 -10.10 19.39
N ALA A 253 -17.77 -10.70 18.94
CA ALA A 253 -16.69 -11.23 19.76
C ALA A 253 -15.43 -10.35 19.66
N THR A 254 -14.47 -10.58 20.56
CA THR A 254 -13.17 -9.90 20.50
C THR A 254 -12.43 -10.24 19.21
N GLY A 255 -11.69 -9.28 18.66
CA GLY A 255 -10.92 -9.48 17.43
C GLY A 255 -9.92 -10.66 17.53
N LYS A 256 -9.38 -10.92 18.72
CA LYS A 256 -8.51 -12.08 18.97
C LYS A 256 -9.27 -13.40 18.76
N ARG A 257 -10.44 -13.57 19.38
CA ARG A 257 -11.22 -14.81 19.26
C ARG A 257 -11.61 -15.11 17.81
N VAL A 258 -11.89 -14.07 17.04
CA VAL A 258 -12.23 -14.21 15.61
C VAL A 258 -11.00 -14.56 14.80
N ASN A 259 -9.84 -13.95 15.06
CA ASN A 259 -8.58 -14.36 14.45
C ASN A 259 -8.26 -15.83 14.77
N ASP A 260 -8.39 -16.24 16.04
CA ASP A 260 -8.15 -17.63 16.46
C ASP A 260 -9.08 -18.61 15.69
N ALA A 261 -10.35 -18.24 15.48
CA ALA A 261 -11.29 -19.04 14.70
C ALA A 261 -10.94 -19.10 13.20
N ILE A 262 -10.53 -17.97 12.61
CA ILE A 262 -10.02 -17.92 11.24
C ILE A 262 -8.80 -18.84 11.11
N ASP A 263 -7.89 -18.79 12.07
CA ASP A 263 -6.68 -19.61 12.08
C ASP A 263 -7.01 -21.09 12.17
N SER A 264 -7.92 -21.49 13.05
CA SER A 264 -8.39 -22.87 13.13
C SER A 264 -9.03 -23.39 11.84
N ILE A 265 -9.75 -22.55 11.09
CA ILE A 265 -10.33 -22.93 9.79
C ILE A 265 -9.21 -23.20 8.76
N VAL A 266 -8.21 -22.31 8.69
CA VAL A 266 -7.08 -22.47 7.77
C VAL A 266 -6.24 -23.69 8.16
N GLU A 267 -5.94 -23.85 9.44
CA GLU A 267 -5.21 -25.01 9.98
C GLU A 267 -5.93 -26.31 9.67
N ALA A 268 -7.25 -26.37 9.86
CA ALA A 268 -8.03 -27.53 9.49
C ALA A 268 -7.93 -27.81 7.98
N ALA A 269 -8.08 -26.79 7.13
CA ALA A 269 -8.00 -26.96 5.68
C ALA A 269 -6.63 -27.43 5.16
N VAL A 270 -5.54 -26.97 5.77
CA VAL A 270 -4.18 -27.39 5.36
C VAL A 270 -3.75 -28.72 5.96
N ASN A 271 -4.34 -29.13 7.08
CA ASN A 271 -4.11 -30.42 7.73
C ASN A 271 -5.12 -31.51 7.30
N ASP A 272 -6.22 -31.15 6.62
CA ASP A 272 -7.27 -32.11 6.26
C ASP A 272 -6.67 -33.25 5.42
N GLY A 273 -6.67 -34.45 6.01
CA GLY A 273 -6.01 -35.62 5.47
C GLY A 273 -4.79 -36.15 6.25
N LYS A 274 -4.49 -35.65 7.45
CA LYS A 274 -3.69 -36.43 8.43
C LYS A 274 -4.49 -37.67 8.83
N GLU A 275 -4.20 -38.82 8.21
CA GLU A 275 -4.49 -40.14 8.79
C GLU A 275 -3.43 -40.49 9.83
#